data_AF-K5BFA5-F1
#
_entry.id   AF-K5BFA5-F1
#
_cell.length_a   1.000
_cell.length_b   1.000
_cell.length_c   1.000
_cell.angle_alpha   90.00
_cell.angle_beta   90.00
_cell.angle_gamma   90.00
#
_symmetry.space_group_name_H-M   'P 1'
#
loop_
_entity.id
_entity.type
_entity.pdbx_description
1 polymer ?
#
loop_
_entity_poly.entity_id
_entity_poly.type
_entity_poly.pdbx_seq_one_letter_code
_entity_poly.pdbx_strand_id
1 'polypeptide(L)'
;MLVFLFGNKDGLVRALLARARADELALLDRIRATTAGEPIGLARAVEEIWSWLAAEDHRGLLRLWVEAYARSLIEPHGAWADFARSTVDDWLAVLAECQRPKERTSRAAVADRTRALAILRGALLDLLATGDRERLDAAIAREVSVLY
;
A
#
# COMPACT_ATOMS: atom_id res chain seq x y z
N MET A 1 13.41 0.01 21.97
CA MET A 1 14.65 0.77 21.74
C MET A 1 14.75 1.16 20.26
N LEU A 2 13.93 2.12 19.79
CA LEU A 2 13.81 2.51 18.38
C LEU A 2 14.12 4.00 18.11
N VAL A 3 14.39 4.78 19.16
CA VAL A 3 14.66 6.23 19.08
C VAL A 3 16.15 6.53 18.81
N PHE A 4 17.04 5.55 18.95
CA PHE A 4 18.50 5.81 18.97
C PHE A 4 19.23 5.63 17.63
N LEU A 5 18.57 5.12 16.58
CA LEU A 5 19.24 4.86 15.29
C LEU A 5 19.06 5.94 14.22
N PHE A 6 18.17 6.94 14.42
CA PHE A 6 17.85 7.90 13.35
C PHE A 6 17.84 9.37 13.74
N GLY A 7 18.25 9.72 14.96
CA GLY A 7 18.47 11.12 15.36
C GLY A 7 17.34 12.07 14.95
N ASN A 8 16.28 12.16 15.78
CA ASN A 8 15.06 12.96 15.61
C ASN A 8 13.96 12.34 14.69
N LYS A 9 12.68 12.63 15.03
CA LYS A 9 11.44 12.32 14.28
C LYS A 9 11.61 12.54 12.76
N ASP A 10 12.29 13.60 12.31
CA ASP A 10 12.48 13.91 10.88
C ASP A 10 13.36 12.89 10.13
N GLY A 11 14.35 12.30 10.81
CA GLY A 11 15.23 11.29 10.22
C GLY A 11 14.49 9.97 9.97
N LEU A 12 13.58 9.61 10.89
CA LEU A 12 12.72 8.43 10.74
C LEU A 12 11.70 8.62 9.60
N VAL A 13 11.11 9.82 9.47
CA VAL A 13 10.19 10.17 8.36
C VAL A 13 10.90 10.03 7.02
N ARG A 14 12.10 10.59 6.87
CA ARG A 14 12.88 10.53 5.62
C ARG A 14 13.26 9.10 5.26
N ALA A 15 13.69 8.30 6.23
CA ALA A 15 14.02 6.89 6.01
C ALA A 15 12.78 6.08 5.59
N LEU A 16 11.62 6.34 6.21
CA LEU A 16 10.37 5.68 5.88
C LEU A 16 9.85 6.07 4.50
N LEU A 17 9.89 7.36 4.14
CA LEU A 17 9.51 7.86 2.81
C LEU A 17 10.42 7.32 1.71
N ALA A 18 11.74 7.33 1.94
CA ALA A 18 12.72 6.78 0.99
C ALA A 18 12.50 5.27 0.78
N ARG A 19 12.14 4.54 1.84
CA ARG A 19 11.85 3.11 1.76
C ARG A 19 10.51 2.82 1.10
N ALA A 20 9.45 3.53 1.46
CA ALA A 20 8.14 3.42 0.82
C ALA A 20 8.24 3.71 -0.69
N ARG A 21 9.04 4.72 -1.08
CA ARG A 21 9.31 5.05 -2.47
C ARG A 21 10.11 3.96 -3.20
N ALA A 22 11.09 3.35 -2.53
CA ALA A 22 11.86 2.25 -3.12
C ALA A 22 11.02 0.99 -3.31
N ASP A 23 10.16 0.66 -2.34
CA ASP A 23 9.28 -0.51 -2.41
C ASP A 23 8.14 -0.29 -3.43
N GLU A 24 7.61 0.94 -3.52
CA GLU A 24 6.68 1.36 -4.58
C GLU A 24 7.31 1.26 -5.97
N LEU A 25 8.52 1.79 -6.16
CA LEU A 25 9.24 1.69 -7.44
C LEU A 25 9.56 0.24 -7.81
N ALA A 26 10.01 -0.58 -6.87
CA ALA A 26 10.32 -1.99 -7.13
C ALA A 26 9.06 -2.83 -7.44
N LEU A 27 7.92 -2.49 -6.83
CA LEU A 27 6.63 -3.09 -7.16
C LEU A 27 6.14 -2.63 -8.54
N LEU A 28 6.18 -1.33 -8.82
CA LEU A 28 5.83 -0.75 -10.12
C LEU A 28 6.68 -1.31 -11.25
N ASP A 29 7.99 -1.45 -11.05
CA ASP A 29 8.90 -2.02 -12.04
C ASP A 29 8.60 -3.50 -12.32
N ARG A 30 8.26 -4.28 -11.28
CA ARG A 30 7.81 -5.68 -11.45
C ARG A 30 6.47 -5.78 -12.16
N ILE A 31 5.55 -4.87 -11.87
CA ILE A 31 4.24 -4.77 -12.53
C ILE A 31 4.38 -4.37 -14.00
N ARG A 32 5.31 -3.46 -14.33
CA ARG A 32 5.55 -2.97 -15.69
C ARG A 32 6.35 -3.94 -16.55
N ALA A 33 7.24 -4.74 -15.96
CA ALA A 33 8.07 -5.69 -16.69
C ALA A 33 7.27 -6.89 -17.27
N THR A 34 6.09 -7.19 -16.72
CA THR A 34 5.26 -8.34 -17.11
C THR A 34 4.20 -8.04 -18.15
N THR A 35 3.96 -6.77 -18.50
CA THR A 35 3.00 -6.41 -19.53
C THR A 35 3.64 -5.67 -20.70
N ALA A 36 3.34 -6.14 -21.91
CA ALA A 36 3.80 -5.55 -23.18
C ALA A 36 3.10 -4.21 -23.50
N GLY A 37 3.03 -3.30 -22.53
CA GLY A 37 2.36 -2.00 -22.64
C GLY A 37 0.88 -1.99 -22.26
N GLU A 38 0.31 -3.14 -21.85
CA GLU A 38 -1.07 -3.20 -21.34
C GLU A 38 -1.11 -3.06 -19.80
N PRO A 39 -2.18 -2.46 -19.22
CA PRO A 39 -2.35 -2.45 -17.77
C PRO A 39 -2.55 -3.87 -17.23
N ILE A 40 -1.89 -4.21 -16.13
CA ILE A 40 -1.99 -5.54 -15.49
C ILE A 40 -3.39 -5.90 -14.95
N GLY A 41 -4.28 -4.91 -14.83
CA GLY A 41 -5.59 -5.06 -14.17
C GLY A 41 -5.50 -4.93 -12.65
N LEU A 42 -6.60 -4.45 -12.04
CA LEU A 42 -6.65 -4.27 -10.58
C LEU A 42 -6.57 -5.60 -9.81
N ALA A 43 -7.20 -6.66 -10.32
CA ALA A 43 -7.17 -7.99 -9.72
C ALA A 43 -5.72 -8.45 -9.49
N ARG A 44 -4.90 -8.42 -10.56
CA ARG A 44 -3.49 -8.80 -10.47
C ARG A 44 -2.69 -7.87 -9.58
N ALA A 45 -2.95 -6.56 -9.63
CA ALA A 45 -2.26 -5.59 -8.79
C ALA A 45 -2.50 -5.89 -7.30
N VAL A 46 -3.74 -6.21 -6.92
CA VAL A 46 -4.11 -6.58 -5.54
C VAL A 46 -3.39 -7.84 -5.08
N GLU A 47 -3.31 -8.88 -5.92
CA GLU A 47 -2.58 -10.11 -5.60
C GLU A 47 -1.09 -9.85 -5.31
N GLU A 48 -0.42 -9.09 -6.19
CA GLU A 48 1.00 -8.77 -6.07
C GLU A 48 1.29 -7.90 -4.84
N ILE A 49 0.47 -6.87 -4.63
CA ILE A 49 0.59 -6.01 -3.44
C ILE A 49 0.38 -6.83 -2.17
N TRP A 50 -0.65 -7.68 -2.13
CA TRP A 50 -0.92 -8.51 -0.95
C TRP A 50 0.20 -9.51 -0.68
N SER A 51 0.71 -10.18 -1.72
CA SER A 51 1.85 -11.10 -1.60
C SER A 51 3.05 -10.42 -0.93
N TRP A 52 3.33 -9.17 -1.31
CA TRP A 52 4.34 -8.35 -0.66
C TRP A 52 3.98 -8.00 0.79
N LEU A 53 2.78 -7.45 1.04
CA LEU A 53 2.34 -7.07 2.40
C LEU A 53 2.33 -8.24 3.38
N ALA A 54 2.04 -9.45 2.91
CA ALA A 54 1.95 -10.66 3.72
C ALA A 54 3.31 -11.33 4.00
N ALA A 55 4.39 -10.92 3.31
CA ALA A 55 5.71 -11.49 3.49
C ALA A 55 6.30 -11.14 4.87
N GLU A 56 6.82 -12.15 5.58
CA GLU A 56 7.33 -11.96 6.94
C GLU A 56 8.53 -11.01 7.01
N ASP A 57 9.37 -11.02 5.98
CA ASP A 57 10.53 -10.14 5.85
C ASP A 57 10.18 -8.64 5.87
N HIS A 58 8.92 -8.29 5.64
CA HIS A 58 8.44 -6.91 5.60
C HIS A 58 7.75 -6.47 6.90
N ARG A 59 7.53 -7.38 7.87
CA ARG A 59 6.78 -7.09 9.12
C ARG A 59 7.34 -5.89 9.90
N GLY A 60 8.66 -5.80 10.03
CA GLY A 60 9.31 -4.72 10.78
C GLY A 60 9.07 -3.35 10.14
N LEU A 61 9.24 -3.27 8.82
CA LEU A 61 8.96 -2.08 8.04
C LEU A 61 7.49 -1.67 8.12
N LEU A 62 6.58 -2.63 7.95
CA LEU A 62 5.14 -2.36 7.90
C LEU A 62 4.60 -1.87 9.25
N ARG A 63 5.16 -2.32 10.39
CA ARG A 63 4.84 -1.76 11.72
C ARG A 63 5.24 -0.29 11.84
N LEU A 64 6.43 0.08 11.34
CA LEU A 64 6.86 1.48 11.31
C LEU A 64 5.97 2.33 10.40
N TRP A 65 5.54 1.77 9.27
CA TRP A 65 4.59 2.43 8.38
C TRP A 65 3.25 2.70 9.08
N VAL A 66 2.68 1.72 9.80
CA VAL A 66 1.44 1.89 10.57
C VAL A 66 1.58 2.96 11.65
N GLU A 67 2.71 2.96 12.37
CA GLU A 67 2.99 3.97 13.39
C GLU A 67 3.03 5.39 12.78
N ALA A 68 3.73 5.56 11.66
CA ALA A 68 3.80 6.84 10.95
C ALA A 68 2.44 7.29 10.42
N TYR A 69 1.67 6.36 9.84
CA TYR A 69 0.32 6.62 9.36
C TYR A 69 -0.58 7.08 10.50
N ALA A 70 -0.60 6.36 11.63
CA ALA A 70 -1.38 6.73 12.80
C ALA A 70 -0.95 8.08 13.38
N ARG A 71 0.36 8.35 13.48
CA ARG A 71 0.88 9.65 13.93
C ARG A 71 0.45 10.79 13.01
N SER A 72 0.45 10.59 11.70
CA SER A 72 -0.02 11.59 10.73
C SER A 72 -1.50 11.96 10.93
N LEU A 73 -2.33 11.01 11.37
CA LEU A 73 -3.74 11.23 11.66
C LEU A 73 -3.98 11.94 13.00
N ILE A 74 -3.14 11.68 14.00
CA ILE A 74 -3.29 12.19 15.37
C ILE A 74 -2.54 13.51 15.58
N GLU A 75 -1.38 13.67 14.93
CA GLU A 75 -0.53 14.85 14.91
C GLU A 75 -0.56 15.46 13.48
N PRO A 76 -1.61 16.21 13.10
CA PRO A 76 -1.78 16.74 11.73
C PRO A 76 -0.77 17.84 11.37
N HIS A 77 0.09 18.24 12.32
CA HIS A 77 1.12 19.25 12.14
C HIS A 77 2.50 18.68 12.50
N GLY A 78 3.55 19.26 11.92
CA GLY A 78 4.93 18.85 12.17
C GLY A 78 5.40 17.74 11.23
N ALA A 79 6.36 16.94 11.68
CA ALA A 79 7.13 16.01 10.85
C ALA A 79 6.30 14.94 10.11
N TRP A 80 5.10 14.62 10.61
CA TRP A 80 4.21 13.59 10.08
C TRP A 80 3.00 14.17 9.34
N ALA A 81 2.92 15.50 9.21
CA ALA A 81 1.85 16.16 8.49
C ALA A 81 1.75 15.59 7.06
N ASP A 82 0.52 15.40 6.59
CA ASP A 82 0.19 14.96 5.24
C ASP A 82 0.63 13.54 4.85
N PHE A 83 1.43 12.84 5.66
CA PHE A 83 1.92 11.50 5.34
C PHE A 83 0.78 10.51 5.02
N ALA A 84 -0.28 10.48 5.84
CA ALA A 84 -1.43 9.60 5.58
C ALA A 84 -2.16 9.96 4.28
N ARG A 85 -2.41 11.25 4.04
CA ARG A 85 -3.09 11.75 2.83
C ARG A 85 -2.27 11.49 1.57
N SER A 86 -1.00 11.92 1.55
CA SER A 86 -0.10 11.69 0.42
C SER A 86 0.01 10.20 0.07
N THR A 87 0.14 9.35 1.10
CA THR A 87 0.15 7.89 0.88
C THR A 87 -1.18 7.37 0.30
N VAL A 88 -2.33 7.97 0.63
CA VAL A 88 -3.60 7.61 -0.04
C VAL A 88 -3.55 8.01 -1.52
N ASP A 89 -3.16 9.25 -1.80
CA ASP A 89 -3.17 9.81 -3.15
C ASP A 89 -2.19 9.08 -4.09
N ASP A 90 -0.97 8.81 -3.62
CA ASP A 90 0.06 8.09 -4.37
C ASP A 90 -0.38 6.67 -4.74
N TRP A 91 -0.90 5.91 -3.76
CA TRP A 91 -1.38 4.56 -4.01
C TRP A 91 -2.62 4.52 -4.92
N LEU A 92 -3.52 5.50 -4.82
CA LEU A 92 -4.64 5.60 -5.76
C LEU A 92 -4.15 5.92 -7.18
N ALA A 93 -3.09 6.72 -7.34
CA ALA A 93 -2.48 6.98 -8.64
C ALA A 93 -1.86 5.70 -9.23
N VAL A 94 -1.09 4.94 -8.43
CA VAL A 94 -0.50 3.64 -8.81
C VAL A 94 -1.59 2.64 -9.23
N LEU A 95 -2.63 2.47 -8.43
CA LEU A 95 -3.72 1.55 -8.76
C LEU A 95 -4.51 2.00 -9.99
N ALA A 96 -4.61 3.32 -10.24
CA ALA A 96 -5.21 3.83 -11.45
C ALA A 96 -4.38 3.53 -12.72
N GLU A 97 -3.06 3.38 -12.61
CA GLU A 97 -2.22 2.92 -13.73
C GLU A 97 -2.44 1.44 -14.08
N CYS A 98 -2.94 0.65 -13.12
CA CYS A 98 -3.31 -0.75 -13.34
C CYS A 98 -4.66 -0.90 -14.07
N GLN A 99 -5.42 0.18 -14.20
CA GLN A 99 -6.73 0.21 -14.88
C GLN A 99 -6.59 0.56 -16.36
N ARG A 100 -7.56 0.14 -17.18
CA ARG A 100 -7.60 0.52 -18.60
C ARG A 100 -7.67 2.05 -18.75
N PRO A 101 -6.80 2.68 -19.58
CA PRO A 101 -6.77 4.14 -19.72
C PRO A 101 -8.13 4.76 -20.07
N LYS A 102 -8.93 4.07 -20.89
CA LYS A 102 -10.26 4.54 -21.31
C LYS A 102 -11.30 4.55 -20.19
N GLU A 103 -11.11 3.76 -19.14
CA GLU A 103 -12.10 3.53 -18.09
C GLU A 103 -11.67 4.14 -16.74
N ARG A 104 -10.38 4.46 -16.56
CA ARG A 104 -9.78 4.86 -15.25
C ARG A 104 -10.36 6.11 -14.61
N THR A 105 -11.01 6.99 -15.38
CA THR A 105 -11.66 8.21 -14.87
C THR A 105 -13.15 8.01 -14.55
N SER A 106 -13.72 6.86 -14.90
CA SER A 106 -15.11 6.54 -14.58
C SER A 106 -15.31 6.42 -13.06
N ARG A 107 -16.53 6.71 -12.60
CA ARG A 107 -16.88 6.61 -11.17
C ARG A 107 -16.70 5.17 -10.65
N ALA A 108 -17.02 4.17 -11.46
CA ALA A 108 -16.82 2.76 -11.15
C ALA A 108 -15.33 2.46 -10.95
N ALA A 109 -14.48 2.83 -11.92
CA ALA A 109 -13.05 2.63 -11.81
C ALA A 109 -12.43 3.31 -10.57
N VAL A 110 -12.87 4.52 -10.23
CA VAL A 110 -12.43 5.20 -9.00
C VAL A 110 -12.86 4.44 -7.75
N ALA A 111 -14.10 3.93 -7.72
CA ALA A 111 -14.61 3.14 -6.61
C ALA A 111 -13.83 1.82 -6.45
N ASP A 112 -13.54 1.13 -7.55
CA ASP A 112 -12.83 -0.16 -7.54
C ASP A 112 -11.42 -0.03 -6.97
N ARG A 113 -10.64 0.96 -7.42
CA ARG A 113 -9.29 1.18 -6.87
C ARG A 113 -9.32 1.67 -5.41
N THR A 114 -10.35 2.42 -5.03
CA THR A 114 -10.54 2.87 -3.65
C THR A 114 -10.84 1.68 -2.74
N ARG A 115 -11.74 0.78 -3.17
CA ARG A 115 -12.08 -0.46 -2.48
C ARG A 115 -10.88 -1.37 -2.33
N ALA A 116 -10.14 -1.60 -3.42
CA ALA A 116 -8.91 -2.39 -3.41
C ALA A 116 -7.91 -1.88 -2.37
N LEU A 117 -7.66 -0.56 -2.36
CA LEU A 117 -6.75 0.06 -1.41
C LEU A 117 -7.24 -0.06 0.05
N ALA A 118 -8.53 0.12 0.28
CA ALA A 118 -9.12 0.00 1.62
C ALA A 118 -8.98 -1.41 2.18
N ILE A 119 -9.24 -2.45 1.36
CA ILE A 119 -9.13 -3.84 1.77
C ILE A 119 -7.67 -4.23 2.05
N LEU A 120 -6.73 -3.86 1.17
CA LEU A 120 -5.31 -4.13 1.39
C LEU A 120 -4.81 -3.50 2.70
N ARG A 121 -5.23 -2.27 3.02
CA ARG A 121 -4.88 -1.60 4.27
C ARG A 121 -5.50 -2.26 5.49
N GLY A 122 -6.79 -2.61 5.42
CA GLY A 122 -7.46 -3.34 6.51
C GLY A 122 -6.78 -4.68 6.77
N ALA A 123 -6.52 -5.45 5.71
CA ALA A 123 -5.84 -6.74 5.80
C ALA A 123 -4.43 -6.61 6.38
N LEU A 124 -3.67 -5.58 5.98
CA LEU A 124 -2.36 -5.31 6.57
C LEU A 124 -2.45 -5.09 8.09
N LEU A 125 -3.35 -4.23 8.55
CA LEU A 125 -3.51 -3.93 9.97
C LEU A 125 -3.88 -5.18 10.77
N ASP A 126 -4.86 -5.95 10.26
CA ASP A 126 -5.28 -7.21 10.86
C ASP A 126 -4.15 -8.25 10.89
N LEU A 127 -3.34 -8.35 9.83
CA LEU A 127 -2.22 -9.28 9.78
C LEU A 127 -1.16 -8.92 10.83
N LEU A 128 -0.87 -7.64 10.98
CA LEU A 128 0.09 -7.17 11.98
C LEU A 128 -0.41 -7.37 13.40
N ALA A 129 -1.72 -7.25 13.62
CA ALA A 129 -2.36 -7.43 14.92
C ALA A 129 -2.52 -8.91 15.32
N THR A 130 -2.88 -9.77 14.38
CA THR A 130 -3.29 -11.16 14.66
C THR A 130 -2.30 -12.21 14.18
N GLY A 131 -1.52 -11.91 13.13
CA GLY A 131 -0.69 -12.90 12.44
C GLY A 131 -1.47 -13.92 11.61
N ASP A 132 -2.79 -13.81 11.53
CA ASP A 132 -3.68 -14.76 10.84
C ASP A 132 -3.65 -14.54 9.32
N ARG A 133 -2.62 -15.10 8.68
CA ARG A 133 -2.41 -14.96 7.24
C ARG A 133 -3.47 -15.72 6.43
N GLU A 134 -3.87 -16.91 6.86
CA GLU A 134 -4.81 -17.74 6.10
C GLU A 134 -6.18 -17.06 5.94
N ARG A 135 -6.72 -16.50 7.03
CA ARG A 135 -7.99 -15.74 6.98
C ARG A 135 -7.91 -14.57 6.02
N LEU A 136 -6.78 -13.88 5.98
CA LEU A 136 -6.58 -12.67 5.19
C LEU A 136 -6.29 -13.00 3.72
N ASP A 137 -5.51 -14.04 3.43
CA ASP A 137 -5.35 -14.59 2.08
C ASP A 137 -6.71 -14.95 1.47
N ALA A 138 -7.60 -15.58 2.26
CA ALA A 138 -8.95 -15.91 1.81
C ALA A 138 -9.82 -14.66 1.56
N ALA A 139 -9.70 -13.62 2.39
CA ALA A 139 -10.43 -12.36 2.20
C ALA A 139 -9.97 -11.64 0.92
N ILE A 140 -8.65 -11.58 0.68
CA ILE A 140 -8.08 -10.99 -0.54
C ILE A 140 -8.49 -11.78 -1.78
N ALA A 141 -8.45 -13.12 -1.73
CA ALA A 141 -8.88 -13.94 -2.86
C ALA A 141 -10.35 -13.67 -3.26
N ARG A 142 -11.24 -13.47 -2.28
CA ARG A 142 -12.63 -13.08 -2.55
C ARG A 142 -12.72 -11.69 -3.18
N GLU A 143 -11.93 -10.73 -2.70
CA GLU A 143 -11.88 -9.40 -3.30
C GLU A 143 -11.43 -9.43 -4.76
N VAL A 144 -10.33 -10.14 -5.04
CA VAL A 144 -9.80 -10.32 -6.39
C VAL A 144 -10.84 -10.93 -7.32
N SER A 145 -11.65 -11.90 -6.84
CA SER A 145 -12.70 -12.53 -7.66
C SER A 145 -13.80 -11.56 -8.13
N VAL A 146 -14.00 -10.43 -7.44
CA VAL A 146 -15.00 -9.41 -7.81
C VAL A 146 -14.42 -8.35 -8.77
N LEU A 147 -13.10 -8.35 -8.98
CA LEU A 147 -12.40 -7.43 -9.89
C LEU A 147 -12.18 -8.01 -11.30
N TYR A 148 -12.54 -9.28 -11.52
CA TYR A 148 -12.59 -9.93 -12.84
C TYR A 148 -13.93 -9.72 -13.52
#